data_AF-A0A0G1IRA1-F1
#
_entry.id   AF-A0A0G1IRA1-F1
#
_cell.length_a   1.000
_cell.length_b   1.000
_cell.length_c   1.000
_cell.angle_alpha   90.00
_cell.angle_beta   90.00
_cell.angle_gamma   90.00
#
_symmetry.space_group_name_H-M   'P 1'
#
loop_
_entity.id
_entity.type
_entity.pdbx_description
1 polymer ?
#
loop_
_entity_poly.entity_id
_entity_poly.type
_entity_poly.pdbx_seq_one_letter_code
_entity_poly.pdbx_strand_id
1 'polypeptide(L)'
;MDISSRVNQTQSVGEILQTRNPVNSSNVNNVDKYNSNNVTTLNVNVDLEKKEEQVKYYARELAEKLGDLKNLNFYLKCARENKPDFLYECLSITLIAKREGKITKTPAKYFVGVFKRRSGKK
;
A
#
# COMPACT_ATOMS: atom_id res chain seq x y z
N MET A 1 45.38 -46.83 11.50
CA MET A 1 44.55 -47.61 12.43
C MET A 1 43.28 -46.80 12.64
N ASP A 2 42.22 -47.04 11.85
CA ASP A 2 41.18 -48.08 12.08
C ASP A 2 40.42 -47.79 13.38
N ILE A 3 39.08 -47.63 13.47
CA ILE A 3 37.93 -48.34 12.87
C ILE A 3 36.71 -47.37 13.05
N SER A 4 35.94 -47.04 12.01
CA SER A 4 34.54 -47.50 11.76
C SER A 4 33.50 -47.03 12.83
N SER A 5 32.22 -46.73 12.59
CA SER A 5 31.32 -46.83 11.45
C SER A 5 29.88 -46.57 11.94
N ARG A 6 29.05 -45.94 11.10
CA ARG A 6 27.59 -46.15 10.90
C ARG A 6 26.67 -45.84 12.12
N VAL A 7 25.42 -45.37 12.00
CA VAL A 7 24.26 -45.81 11.17
C VAL A 7 23.27 -44.61 11.14
N ASN A 8 22.87 -44.02 10.01
CA ASN A 8 21.77 -44.33 9.07
C ASN A 8 20.33 -44.50 9.62
N GLN A 9 19.45 -43.62 9.09
CA GLN A 9 18.08 -43.82 8.55
C GLN A 9 16.92 -44.33 9.43
N THR A 10 15.77 -43.63 9.34
CA THR A 10 14.52 -43.99 8.60
C THR A 10 13.39 -43.02 9.04
N GLN A 11 12.84 -42.13 8.19
CA GLN A 11 11.70 -42.30 7.26
C GLN A 11 10.37 -42.81 7.87
N SER A 12 9.31 -42.00 7.74
CA SER A 12 7.91 -42.39 7.39
C SER A 12 7.11 -41.09 7.20
N VAL A 13 6.84 -40.58 5.97
CA VAL A 13 5.81 -40.98 4.99
C VAL A 13 4.38 -40.87 5.52
N GLY A 14 3.58 -40.04 4.85
CA GLY A 14 2.14 -39.86 5.10
C GLY A 14 1.49 -38.86 4.14
N GLU A 15 1.54 -39.14 2.84
CA GLU A 15 0.60 -38.59 1.84
C GLU A 15 -0.84 -38.98 2.22
N ILE A 16 -1.78 -38.04 2.18
CA ILE A 16 -3.17 -38.34 1.78
C ILE A 16 -3.65 -37.23 0.85
N LEU A 17 -3.54 -37.51 -0.45
CA LEU A 17 -4.43 -36.99 -1.49
C LEU A 17 -5.85 -37.49 -1.20
N GLN A 18 -6.83 -36.59 -1.10
CA GLN A 18 -8.23 -36.96 -1.31
C GLN A 18 -8.91 -35.99 -2.26
N THR A 19 -8.96 -36.44 -3.50
CA THR A 19 -9.75 -35.92 -4.61
C THR A 19 -11.24 -36.31 -4.49
N ARG A 20 -12.12 -35.50 -5.11
CA ARG A 20 -13.51 -35.75 -5.59
C ARG A 20 -14.63 -35.56 -4.54
N ASN A 21 -15.76 -34.90 -4.78
CA ASN A 21 -16.48 -34.55 -6.03
C ASN A 21 -17.40 -33.31 -5.84
N PRO A 22 -17.86 -32.67 -6.93
CA PRO A 22 -18.78 -31.53 -6.91
C PRO A 22 -20.24 -32.00 -6.78
N VAL A 23 -21.05 -31.33 -5.95
CA VAL A 23 -22.50 -31.55 -5.91
C VAL A 23 -23.24 -30.26 -6.25
N ASN A 24 -23.90 -30.38 -7.38
CA ASN A 24 -24.96 -29.57 -7.96
C ASN A 24 -25.90 -28.81 -7.01
N SER A 25 -26.31 -27.66 -7.54
CA SER A 25 -27.69 -27.18 -7.61
C SER A 25 -28.44 -26.85 -6.33
N SER A 26 -28.43 -25.56 -6.01
CA SER A 26 -29.70 -24.84 -5.84
C SER A 26 -29.73 -23.68 -6.83
N ASN A 27 -30.34 -23.95 -7.98
CA ASN A 27 -30.88 -22.95 -8.87
C ASN A 27 -31.94 -22.14 -8.12
N VAL A 28 -31.57 -20.97 -7.59
CA VAL A 28 -32.54 -20.01 -7.07
C VAL A 28 -32.82 -19.02 -8.19
N ASN A 29 -33.75 -19.41 -9.06
CA ASN A 29 -34.48 -18.48 -9.91
C ASN A 29 -35.34 -17.57 -9.02
N ASN A 30 -34.75 -16.62 -8.30
CA ASN A 30 -35.51 -15.48 -7.81
C ASN A 30 -35.52 -14.43 -8.91
N VAL A 31 -36.59 -14.50 -9.70
CA VAL A 31 -37.08 -13.41 -10.53
C VAL A 31 -37.51 -12.30 -9.59
N ASP A 32 -36.54 -11.55 -9.05
CA ASP A 32 -36.81 -10.25 -8.47
C ASP A 32 -36.18 -9.20 -9.37
N LYS A 33 -37.08 -8.57 -10.10
CA LYS A 33 -36.90 -7.40 -10.96
C LYS A 33 -36.35 -6.24 -10.13
N TYR A 34 -35.08 -6.31 -9.77
CA TYR A 34 -34.37 -5.20 -9.15
C TYR A 34 -33.94 -4.22 -10.24
N ASN A 35 -34.63 -3.09 -10.21
CA ASN A 35 -34.30 -1.83 -10.87
C ASN A 35 -32.77 -1.63 -10.98
N SER A 36 -32.25 -1.81 -12.19
CA SER A 36 -30.82 -1.96 -12.51
C SER A 36 -29.99 -0.67 -12.43
N ASN A 37 -30.46 0.35 -11.69
CA ASN A 37 -29.91 1.70 -11.74
C ASN A 37 -29.20 2.15 -10.45
N ASN A 38 -29.21 1.32 -9.39
CA ASN A 38 -28.78 1.75 -8.05
C ASN A 38 -27.47 1.09 -7.57
N VAL A 39 -27.04 -0.01 -8.20
CA VAL A 39 -25.83 -0.74 -7.80
C VAL A 39 -24.56 0.04 -8.21
N THR A 40 -24.60 0.70 -9.37
CA THR A 40 -23.45 1.44 -9.91
C THR A 40 -23.13 2.69 -9.08
N THR A 41 -24.14 3.43 -8.60
CA THR A 41 -23.95 4.67 -7.84
C THR A 41 -23.43 4.44 -6.42
N LEU A 42 -23.86 3.37 -5.75
CA LEU A 42 -23.38 3.03 -4.40
C LEU A 42 -21.91 2.57 -4.41
N ASN A 43 -21.52 1.70 -5.36
CA ASN A 43 -20.13 1.25 -5.47
C ASN A 43 -19.17 2.41 -5.79
N VAL A 44 -19.57 3.32 -6.69
CA VAL A 44 -18.75 4.50 -7.03
C VAL A 44 -18.54 5.40 -5.81
N ASN A 45 -19.57 5.64 -4.99
CA ASN A 45 -19.44 6.48 -3.81
C ASN A 45 -18.52 5.87 -2.74
N VAL A 46 -18.62 4.56 -2.49
CA VAL A 46 -17.75 3.85 -1.53
C VAL A 46 -16.29 3.89 -1.97
N ASP A 47 -16.00 3.73 -3.27
CA ASP A 47 -14.64 3.78 -3.79
C ASP A 47 -14.04 5.20 -3.76
N LEU A 48 -14.86 6.22 -3.95
CA LEU A 48 -14.43 7.62 -3.79
C LEU A 48 -14.07 7.95 -2.34
N GLU A 49 -14.90 7.53 -1.38
CA GLU A 49 -14.65 7.76 0.05
C GLU A 49 -13.36 7.09 0.51
N LYS A 50 -13.15 5.81 0.17
CA LYS A 50 -11.91 5.09 0.47
C LYS A 50 -10.68 5.77 -0.12
N LYS A 51 -10.79 6.27 -1.36
CA LYS A 51 -9.70 6.98 -2.02
C LYS A 51 -9.37 8.29 -1.29
N GLU A 52 -10.38 9.05 -0.88
CA GLU A 52 -10.17 10.31 -0.17
C GLU A 52 -9.59 10.08 1.24
N GLU A 53 -9.98 9.00 1.93
CA GLU A 53 -9.37 8.60 3.20
C GLU A 53 -7.88 8.26 3.04
N GLN A 54 -7.52 7.51 1.99
CA GLN A 54 -6.12 7.21 1.70
C GLN A 54 -5.31 8.48 1.42
N VAL A 55 -5.85 9.41 0.64
CA VAL A 55 -5.23 10.73 0.39
C VAL A 55 -4.97 11.47 1.69
N LYS A 56 -5.96 11.51 2.59
CA LYS A 56 -5.83 12.16 3.92
C LYS A 56 -4.77 11.47 4.77
N TYR A 57 -4.76 10.13 4.78
CA TYR A 57 -3.76 9.34 5.49
C TYR A 57 -2.33 9.68 5.02
N TYR A 58 -2.05 9.60 3.72
CA TYR A 58 -0.72 9.89 3.18
C TYR A 58 -0.30 11.35 3.42
N ALA A 59 -1.22 12.29 3.23
CA ALA A 59 -0.94 13.70 3.47
C ALA A 59 -0.57 13.99 4.93
N ARG A 60 -1.32 13.39 5.86
CA ARG A 60 -1.06 13.53 7.29
C ARG A 60 0.27 12.90 7.67
N GLU A 61 0.54 11.70 7.21
CA GLU A 61 1.80 11.01 7.50
C GLU A 61 3.02 11.80 6.98
N LEU A 62 2.93 12.35 5.77
CA LEU A 62 3.96 13.24 5.23
C LEU A 62 4.16 14.47 6.12
N ALA A 63 3.08 15.15 6.48
CA ALA A 63 3.13 16.36 7.29
C ALA A 63 3.71 16.10 8.69
N GLU A 64 3.35 14.98 9.32
CA GLU A 64 3.88 14.56 10.62
C GLU A 64 5.38 14.24 10.53
N LYS A 65 5.79 13.40 9.56
CA LYS A 65 7.20 13.02 9.39
C LYS A 65 8.11 14.19 9.01
N LEU A 66 7.56 15.19 8.31
CA LEU A 66 8.28 16.42 7.94
C LEU A 66 8.20 17.51 9.02
N GLY A 67 7.36 17.33 10.06
CA GLY A 67 7.15 18.30 11.12
C GLY A 67 6.44 19.58 10.65
N ASP A 68 5.51 19.47 9.70
CA ASP A 68 4.90 20.61 9.00
C ASP A 68 3.38 20.47 8.85
N LEU A 69 2.71 20.12 9.93
CA LEU A 69 1.24 19.99 10.02
C LEU A 69 0.49 21.25 9.55
N LYS A 70 1.07 22.44 9.71
CA LYS A 70 0.47 23.71 9.26
C LYS A 70 0.22 23.80 7.75
N ASN A 71 0.96 23.01 6.96
CA ASN A 71 0.82 22.97 5.50
C ASN A 71 0.12 21.70 5.01
N LEU A 72 -0.76 21.09 5.83
CA LEU A 72 -1.48 19.85 5.47
C LEU A 72 -2.15 19.92 4.08
N ASN A 73 -2.72 21.07 3.71
CA ASN A 73 -3.34 21.27 2.39
C ASN A 73 -2.38 21.07 1.21
N PHE A 74 -1.11 21.44 1.37
CA PHE A 74 -0.09 21.19 0.35
C PHE A 74 0.16 19.68 0.20
N TYR A 75 0.24 18.94 1.30
CA TYR A 75 0.45 17.49 1.28
C TYR A 75 -0.78 16.74 0.74
N LEU A 76 -2.00 17.23 1.02
CA LEU A 76 -3.23 16.72 0.41
C LEU A 76 -3.17 16.85 -1.12
N LYS A 77 -2.76 18.02 -1.63
CA LYS A 77 -2.56 18.21 -3.07
C LYS A 77 -1.53 17.24 -3.64
N CYS A 78 -0.40 17.05 -2.94
CA CYS A 78 0.61 16.09 -3.36
C CYS A 78 0.08 14.65 -3.41
N ALA A 79 -0.66 14.22 -2.38
CA ALA A 79 -1.25 12.88 -2.29
C ALA A 79 -2.35 12.62 -3.34
N ARG A 80 -3.10 13.65 -3.76
CA ARG A 80 -4.09 13.51 -4.83
C ARG A 80 -3.45 13.39 -6.22
N GLU A 81 -2.36 14.11 -6.46
CA GLU A 81 -1.75 14.24 -7.79
C GLU A 81 -0.66 13.20 -8.08
N ASN A 82 -0.16 12.49 -7.07
CA ASN A 82 1.02 11.62 -7.23
C ASN A 82 0.81 10.26 -6.56
N LYS A 83 1.49 9.25 -7.08
CA LYS A 83 1.49 7.91 -6.47
C LYS A 83 2.14 7.93 -5.09
N PRO A 84 1.64 7.14 -4.12
CA PRO A 84 2.23 7.05 -2.78
C PRO A 84 3.74 6.73 -2.82
N ASP A 85 4.16 5.77 -3.64
CA ASP A 85 5.56 5.36 -3.76
C ASP A 85 6.49 6.53 -4.08
N PHE A 86 6.09 7.41 -5.00
CA PHE A 86 6.86 8.60 -5.35
C PHE A 86 7.00 9.58 -4.17
N LEU A 87 5.92 9.75 -3.40
CA LEU A 87 5.92 10.63 -2.23
C LEU A 87 6.82 10.08 -1.12
N TYR A 88 6.75 8.77 -0.86
CA TYR A 88 7.61 8.11 0.11
C TYR A 88 9.07 8.08 -0.33
N GLU A 89 9.34 7.97 -1.63
CA GLU A 89 10.70 8.08 -2.16
C GLU A 89 11.28 9.48 -1.90
N CYS A 90 10.50 10.55 -2.16
CA CYS A 90 10.89 11.93 -1.84
C CYS A 90 11.08 12.15 -0.34
N LEU A 91 10.22 11.56 0.48
CA LEU A 91 10.33 11.60 1.93
C LEU A 91 11.59 10.88 2.41
N SER A 92 11.87 9.68 1.89
CA SER A 92 13.05 8.87 2.25
C SER A 92 14.34 9.65 1.99
N ILE A 93 14.49 10.22 0.80
CA ILE A 93 15.64 11.08 0.45
C ILE A 93 15.77 12.24 1.45
N THR A 94 14.67 12.89 1.80
CA THR A 94 14.66 14.01 2.74
C THR A 94 15.10 13.59 4.14
N LEU A 95 14.58 12.47 4.65
CA LEU A 95 14.89 11.97 5.99
C LEU A 95 16.34 11.46 6.09
N ILE A 96 16.86 10.83 5.02
CA ILE A 96 18.26 10.44 4.93
C ILE A 96 19.15 11.70 4.97
N ALA A 97 18.87 12.69 4.14
CA ALA A 97 19.64 13.93 4.11
C ALA A 97 19.59 14.69 5.45
N LYS A 98 18.45 14.66 6.15
CA LYS A 98 18.31 15.17 7.53
C LYS A 98 19.22 14.42 8.50
N ARG A 99 19.16 13.08 8.48
CA ARG A 99 19.94 12.21 9.38
C ARG A 99 21.44 12.39 9.18
N GLU A 100 21.88 12.56 7.94
CA GLU A 100 23.28 12.79 7.58
C GLU A 100 23.75 14.23 7.81
N GLY A 101 22.88 15.14 8.27
CA GLY A 101 23.22 16.54 8.49
C GLY A 101 23.47 17.32 7.19
N LYS A 102 23.04 16.82 6.03
CA LYS A 102 23.28 17.43 4.71
C LYS A 102 22.33 18.57 4.37
N ILE A 103 21.32 18.83 5.20
CA ILE A 103 20.33 19.88 4.96
C ILE A 103 20.51 21.01 5.97
N THR A 104 20.59 22.24 5.46
CA THR A 104 20.62 23.47 6.28
C THR A 104 19.23 24.05 6.52
N LYS A 105 18.23 23.56 5.77
CA LYS A 105 16.82 24.00 5.82
C LYS A 105 15.97 22.98 6.57
N THR A 106 14.73 23.35 6.89
CA THR A 106 13.77 22.41 7.46
C THR A 106 13.51 21.23 6.52
N PRO A 107 13.21 20.03 7.06
CA PRO A 107 12.88 18.85 6.25
C PRO A 107 11.76 19.13 5.24
N ALA A 108 10.70 19.83 5.63
CA ALA A 108 9.61 20.22 4.74
C ALA A 108 10.09 21.06 3.54
N LYS A 109 10.92 22.09 3.76
CA LYS A 109 11.48 22.91 2.67
C LYS A 109 12.36 22.09 1.74
N TYR A 110 13.14 21.16 2.30
CA TYR A 110 13.98 20.28 1.50
C TYR A 110 13.14 19.29 0.67
N PHE A 111 12.12 18.68 1.28
CA PHE A 111 11.16 17.81 0.61
C PHE A 111 10.51 18.47 -0.60
N VAL A 112 10.05 19.73 -0.47
CA VAL A 112 9.49 20.47 -1.61
C VAL A 112 10.50 20.60 -2.76
N GLY A 113 11.77 20.82 -2.43
CA GLY A 113 12.85 20.87 -3.42
C GLY A 113 13.09 19.53 -4.13
N VAL A 114 13.12 18.43 -3.37
CA VAL A 114 13.24 17.07 -3.92
C VAL A 114 12.03 16.75 -4.81
N PHE A 115 10.82 16.99 -4.30
CA PHE A 115 9.56 16.77 -5.01
C PHE A 115 9.51 17.51 -6.34
N LYS A 116 9.83 18.82 -6.37
CA LYS A 116 9.85 19.61 -7.61
C LYS A 116 10.87 19.08 -8.62
N ARG A 117 12.07 18.74 -8.15
CA ARG A 117 13.15 18.22 -9.02
C ARG A 117 12.76 16.90 -9.68
N ARG A 118 12.10 16.00 -8.93
CA ARG A 118 11.76 14.66 -9.44
C ARG A 118 10.42 14.60 -10.18
N SER A 119 9.49 15.51 -9.89
CA SER A 119 8.23 15.64 -10.64
C SER A 119 8.42 16.32 -12.01
N GLY A 120 9.59 16.92 -12.28
CA GLY A 120 9.85 17.67 -13.51
C GLY A 120 9.07 18.99 -13.63
N LYS A 121 8.30 19.36 -12.59
CA LYS A 121 7.55 20.61 -12.53
C LYS A 121 8.53 21.74 -12.15
N LYS A 122 9.01 22.49 -13.15
CA LYS A 122 9.85 23.69 -12.98
C LYS A 122 9.04 24.86 -12.45
#